data_AF-A0A955U2J2-F1
#
_entry.id   AF-A0A955U2J2-F1
#
_cell.length_a   1.000
_cell.length_b   1.000
_cell.length_c   1.000
_cell.angle_alpha   90.00
_cell.angle_beta   90.00
_cell.angle_gamma   90.00
#
_symmetry.space_group_name_H-M   'P 1'
#
loop_
_entity.id
_entity.type
_entity.pdbx_description
1 polymer ?
#
loop_
_entity_poly.entity_id
_entity_poly.type
_entity_poly.pdbx_seq_one_letter_code
_entity_poly.pdbx_strand_id
1 'polypeptide(L)'
;MHGLPVFLSLLQSCWFAPATPIKEALSRCERALPRKSKNPTGDMSLKRVETPNAHCNDGSPPAMFLRAATNPEHRQDWVVFLEGGGSCASNPGCQERWCGQGYFNATKMSSDFYDEREDGGGMMSSSPMNPFHDWNIVEMKYCSSDIWLG
;
A
#
# COMPACT_ATOMS: atom_id res chain seq x y z
N MET A 1 -29.75 -30.50 46.47
CA MET A 1 -28.44 -29.86 46.23
C MET A 1 -28.39 -29.62 44.72
N HIS A 2 -28.85 -28.47 44.23
CA HIS A 2 -27.98 -27.33 43.83
C HIS A 2 -26.72 -27.88 43.14
N GLY A 3 -26.51 -27.81 41.82
CA GLY A 3 -26.89 -26.82 40.82
C GLY A 3 -25.60 -26.35 40.14
N LEU A 4 -25.49 -26.44 38.80
CA LEU A 4 -24.72 -25.57 37.91
C LEU A 4 -24.66 -26.19 36.50
N PRO A 5 -25.25 -25.54 35.48
CA PRO A 5 -25.08 -25.93 34.09
C PRO A 5 -23.73 -25.43 33.56
N VAL A 6 -23.04 -26.29 32.82
CA VAL A 6 -21.81 -25.97 32.07
C VAL A 6 -22.20 -25.01 30.93
N PHE A 7 -22.30 -23.73 31.24
CA PHE A 7 -22.24 -22.63 30.26
C PHE A 7 -20.78 -22.25 30.08
N LEU A 8 -20.24 -22.53 28.89
CA LEU A 8 -19.33 -21.69 28.09
C LEU A 8 -18.51 -22.59 27.16
N SER A 9 -19.00 -22.80 25.94
CA SER A 9 -18.11 -23.17 24.83
C SER A 9 -18.66 -22.76 23.45
N LEU A 10 -19.57 -21.78 23.39
CA LEU A 10 -20.13 -21.25 22.14
C LEU A 10 -19.66 -19.82 21.82
N LEU A 11 -18.40 -19.49 22.14
CA LEU A 11 -17.81 -18.20 21.77
C LEU A 11 -16.40 -18.34 21.17
N GLN A 12 -16.17 -19.40 20.39
CA GLN A 12 -14.92 -19.55 19.65
C GLN A 12 -15.12 -19.86 18.17
N SER A 13 -16.22 -19.36 17.61
CA SER A 13 -16.46 -19.37 16.17
C SER A 13 -16.58 -17.93 15.68
N CYS A 14 -15.44 -17.42 15.22
CA CYS A 14 -15.29 -16.38 14.20
C CYS A 14 -15.75 -14.96 14.57
N TRP A 15 -15.15 -14.36 15.61
CA TRP A 15 -14.92 -12.91 15.59
C TRP A 15 -13.61 -12.64 14.83
N PHE A 16 -13.65 -11.69 13.90
CA PHE A 16 -12.66 -11.37 12.84
C PHE A 16 -12.66 -12.37 11.66
N ALA A 17 -12.97 -12.02 10.41
CA ALA A 17 -13.37 -10.77 9.76
C ALA A 17 -14.13 -11.18 8.47
N PRO A 18 -15.09 -10.40 7.94
CA PRO A 18 -15.54 -10.65 6.57
C PRO A 18 -14.33 -10.53 5.65
N ALA A 19 -13.97 -11.63 4.99
CA ALA A 19 -12.96 -11.60 3.94
C ALA A 19 -13.39 -10.57 2.88
N THR A 20 -12.43 -9.73 2.51
CA THR A 20 -12.59 -8.44 1.86
C THR A 20 -13.29 -8.49 0.49
N PRO A 21 -14.09 -7.47 0.12
CA PRO A 21 -14.80 -7.35 -1.18
C PRO A 21 -13.92 -7.54 -2.42
N ILE A 22 -12.62 -7.29 -2.28
CA ILE A 22 -11.61 -7.40 -3.34
C ILE A 22 -11.21 -8.85 -3.61
N LYS A 23 -11.25 -9.74 -2.62
CA LYS A 23 -10.92 -11.15 -2.85
C LYS A 23 -11.88 -11.81 -3.84
N GLU A 24 -13.13 -11.36 -3.88
CA GLU A 24 -14.10 -11.75 -4.90
C GLU A 24 -13.82 -11.10 -6.27
N ALA A 25 -13.28 -9.88 -6.30
CA ALA A 25 -12.89 -9.20 -7.54
C ALA A 25 -11.62 -9.77 -8.17
N LEU A 26 -10.70 -10.32 -7.36
CA LEU A 26 -9.45 -10.94 -7.81
C LEU A 26 -9.69 -11.93 -8.97
N SER A 27 -10.65 -12.85 -8.81
CA SER A 27 -10.95 -13.89 -9.80
C SER A 27 -11.71 -13.36 -11.04
N ARG A 28 -12.44 -12.25 -10.91
CA ARG A 28 -13.25 -11.68 -12.00
C ARG A 28 -12.43 -10.82 -12.95
N CYS A 29 -11.36 -10.21 -12.45
CA CYS A 29 -10.65 -9.14 -13.13
C CYS A 29 -9.15 -9.43 -13.34
N GLU A 30 -8.71 -10.69 -13.29
CA GLU A 30 -7.30 -11.08 -13.48
C GLU A 30 -6.66 -10.48 -14.74
N ARG A 31 -7.42 -10.40 -15.85
CA ARG A 31 -6.93 -9.83 -17.12
C ARG A 31 -6.72 -8.32 -17.09
N ALA A 32 -7.35 -7.61 -16.15
CA ALA A 32 -7.20 -6.18 -15.95
C ALA A 32 -6.08 -5.84 -14.95
N LEU A 33 -5.43 -6.85 -14.35
CA LEU A 33 -4.40 -6.61 -13.35
C LEU A 33 -3.15 -5.97 -13.98
N PRO A 34 -2.55 -4.99 -13.29
CA PRO A 34 -1.28 -4.42 -13.67
C PRO A 34 -0.21 -5.50 -13.77
N ARG A 35 0.66 -5.39 -14.77
CA ARG A 35 1.88 -6.19 -14.85
C ARG A 35 3.01 -5.43 -14.15
N LYS A 36 3.86 -6.14 -13.41
CA LYS A 36 5.14 -5.57 -12.95
C LYS A 36 5.93 -5.04 -14.15
N SER A 37 6.51 -3.86 -14.02
CA SER A 37 7.38 -3.29 -15.04
C SER A 37 8.57 -4.23 -15.26
N LYS A 38 8.97 -4.44 -16.52
CA LYS A 38 10.03 -5.41 -16.85
C LYS A 38 11.44 -4.85 -16.85
N ASN A 39 11.64 -3.55 -16.66
CA ASN A 39 12.96 -2.97 -16.38
C ASN A 39 12.78 -1.53 -15.89
N PRO A 40 13.34 -1.16 -14.73
CA PRO A 40 13.40 0.23 -14.34
C PRO A 40 14.42 0.98 -15.20
N THR A 41 14.08 2.18 -15.67
CA THR A 41 14.95 3.02 -16.52
C THR A 41 15.45 4.28 -15.79
N GLY A 42 15.59 4.24 -14.47
CA GLY A 42 15.92 5.40 -13.64
C GLY A 42 16.86 5.09 -12.48
N ASP A 43 17.16 6.09 -11.64
CA ASP A 43 17.99 5.89 -10.45
C ASP A 43 17.17 5.24 -9.34
N MET A 44 17.34 3.92 -9.21
CA MET A 44 16.68 3.03 -8.25
C MET A 44 17.18 3.21 -6.80
N SER A 45 17.21 4.47 -6.40
CA SER A 45 17.78 4.97 -5.15
C SER A 45 16.84 4.72 -3.96
N LEU A 46 15.53 4.65 -4.20
CA LEU A 46 14.52 4.28 -3.24
C LEU A 46 14.43 2.76 -3.09
N LYS A 47 14.40 2.28 -1.84
CA LYS A 47 14.33 0.85 -1.51
C LYS A 47 13.08 0.56 -0.70
N ARG A 48 12.36 -0.51 -1.04
CA ARG A 48 11.20 -0.97 -0.27
C ARG A 48 11.63 -1.37 1.13
N VAL A 49 10.83 -1.02 2.12
CA VAL A 49 11.01 -1.43 3.51
C VAL A 49 9.80 -2.23 4.00
N GLU A 50 10.03 -3.11 4.97
CA GLU A 50 8.98 -3.92 5.57
C GLU A 50 8.07 -3.08 6.47
N THR A 51 6.76 -3.35 6.39
CA THR A 51 5.71 -2.64 7.12
C THR A 51 4.86 -3.65 7.90
N PRO A 52 5.42 -4.29 8.95
CA PRO A 52 4.70 -5.30 9.70
C PRO A 52 3.45 -4.70 10.35
N ASN A 53 2.34 -5.45 10.31
CA ASN A 53 1.03 -5.09 10.89
C ASN A 53 0.22 -4.02 10.13
N ALA A 54 0.68 -3.56 8.97
CA ALA A 54 -0.12 -2.73 8.07
C ALA A 54 -0.56 -3.54 6.84
N HIS A 55 -1.71 -3.19 6.27
CA HIS A 55 -2.31 -3.92 5.15
C HIS A 55 -2.93 -2.98 4.12
N CYS A 56 -2.72 -3.29 2.84
CA CYS A 56 -3.47 -2.74 1.73
C CYS A 56 -4.90 -3.31 1.71
N ASN A 57 -5.76 -2.80 0.80
CA ASN A 57 -7.14 -3.27 0.70
C ASN A 57 -7.26 -4.78 0.37
N ASP A 58 -6.30 -5.37 -0.34
CA ASP A 58 -6.26 -6.80 -0.65
C ASP A 58 -5.60 -7.67 0.44
N GLY A 59 -5.02 -7.04 1.47
CA GLY A 59 -4.30 -7.68 2.56
C GLY A 59 -2.79 -7.77 2.38
N SER A 60 -2.25 -7.41 1.20
CA SER A 60 -0.79 -7.32 0.99
C SER A 60 -0.16 -6.29 1.94
N PRO A 61 1.11 -6.46 2.36
CA PRO A 61 1.79 -5.45 3.18
C PRO A 61 2.04 -4.17 2.35
N PRO A 62 1.77 -2.95 2.85
CA PRO A 62 1.99 -1.72 2.11
C PRO A 62 3.40 -1.58 1.56
N ALA A 63 3.53 -0.96 0.39
CA ALA A 63 4.82 -0.57 -0.14
C ALA A 63 5.19 0.82 0.39
N MET A 64 6.21 0.86 1.24
CA MET A 64 6.89 2.08 1.65
C MET A 64 8.32 2.01 1.12
N PHE A 65 8.79 3.07 0.49
CA PHE A 65 10.12 3.17 -0.04
C PHE A 65 10.92 4.24 0.69
N LEU A 66 12.18 3.93 0.96
CA LEU A 66 13.07 4.80 1.72
C LEU A 66 14.41 4.99 0.99
N ARG A 67 14.90 6.23 1.05
CA ARG A 67 16.28 6.59 0.77
C ARG A 67 16.82 7.41 1.93
N ALA A 68 17.90 6.95 2.54
CA ALA A 68 18.55 7.70 3.61
C ALA A 68 19.26 8.94 3.06
N ALA A 69 19.35 9.98 3.90
CA ALA A 69 20.15 11.17 3.60
C ALA A 69 21.59 10.77 3.25
N THR A 70 22.14 11.37 2.20
CA THR A 70 23.52 11.15 1.77
C THR A 70 24.48 12.20 2.34
N ASN A 71 23.96 13.35 2.74
CA ASN A 71 24.71 14.42 3.40
C ASN A 71 24.48 14.36 4.93
N PRO A 72 25.54 14.23 5.75
CA PRO A 72 25.43 14.20 7.21
C PRO A 72 24.77 15.44 7.83
N GLU A 73 24.83 16.60 7.18
CA GLU A 73 24.18 17.83 7.65
C GLU A 73 22.64 17.71 7.59
N HIS A 74 22.13 16.98 6.60
CA HIS A 74 20.69 16.75 6.36
C HIS A 74 20.17 15.45 6.99
N ARG A 75 20.91 14.84 7.92
CA ARG A 75 20.50 13.59 8.60
C ARG A 75 19.18 13.68 9.35
N GLN A 76 18.73 14.90 9.71
CA GLN A 76 17.48 15.18 10.40
C GLN A 76 16.40 15.76 9.48
N ASP A 77 16.69 15.96 8.20
CA ASP A 77 15.75 16.52 7.24
C ASP A 77 15.05 15.40 6.48
N TRP A 78 13.72 15.51 6.38
CA TRP A 78 12.84 14.47 5.84
C TRP A 78 11.84 15.04 4.85
N VAL A 79 11.67 14.33 3.74
CA VAL A 79 10.49 14.43 2.88
C VAL A 79 9.70 13.14 3.03
N VAL A 80 8.45 13.26 3.47
CA VAL A 80 7.50 12.15 3.53
C VAL A 80 6.39 12.42 2.54
N PHE A 81 6.34 11.64 1.47
CA PHE A 81 5.34 11.75 0.42
C PHE A 81 4.28 10.67 0.59
N LEU A 82 3.02 11.11 0.68
CA LEU A 82 1.85 10.24 0.67
C LEU A 82 1.23 10.29 -0.72
N GLU A 83 1.31 9.18 -1.44
CA GLU A 83 0.80 9.12 -2.79
C GLU A 83 -0.73 9.34 -2.81
N GLY A 84 -1.23 9.99 -3.85
CA GLY A 84 -2.66 10.13 -4.10
C GLY A 84 -3.24 8.94 -4.88
N GLY A 85 -4.57 8.94 -5.01
CA GLY A 85 -5.23 7.97 -5.88
C GLY A 85 -6.75 7.87 -5.76
N GLY A 86 -7.45 8.92 -5.30
CA GLY A 86 -8.91 8.87 -5.07
C GLY A 86 -9.32 7.88 -3.97
N SER A 87 -10.58 7.48 -3.93
CA SER A 87 -11.11 6.54 -2.93
C SER A 87 -12.23 5.67 -3.48
N CYS A 88 -12.65 4.68 -2.69
CA CYS A 88 -13.91 3.97 -2.88
C CYS A 88 -14.60 3.80 -1.51
N ALA A 89 -15.93 3.92 -1.48
CA ALA A 89 -16.69 3.95 -0.22
C ALA A 89 -17.71 2.80 -0.08
N SER A 90 -17.79 1.91 -1.06
CA SER A 90 -18.72 0.78 -1.07
C SER A 90 -18.08 -0.45 -1.69
N ASN A 91 -18.57 -1.64 -1.33
CA ASN A 91 -18.06 -2.90 -1.90
C ASN A 91 -18.11 -2.88 -3.44
N PRO A 92 -19.24 -2.54 -4.11
CA PRO A 92 -19.26 -2.48 -5.57
C PRO A 92 -18.27 -1.46 -6.14
N GLY A 93 -18.19 -0.26 -5.56
CA GLY A 93 -17.26 0.78 -6.04
C GLY A 93 -15.79 0.38 -5.89
N CYS A 94 -15.44 -0.34 -4.83
CA CYS A 94 -14.09 -0.88 -4.64
C CYS A 94 -13.79 -2.03 -5.60
N GLN A 95 -14.78 -2.83 -5.99
CA GLN A 95 -14.61 -3.85 -7.04
C GLN A 95 -14.41 -3.21 -8.42
N GLU A 96 -15.22 -2.20 -8.78
CA GLU A 96 -15.06 -1.42 -10.01
C GLU A 96 -13.67 -0.78 -10.10
N ARG A 97 -13.22 -0.19 -8.99
CA ARG A 97 -11.87 0.36 -8.83
C ARG A 97 -10.81 -0.73 -9.02
N TRP A 98 -10.91 -1.87 -8.34
CA TRP A 98 -9.97 -2.98 -8.49
C TRP A 98 -9.82 -3.41 -9.96
N CYS A 99 -10.95 -3.52 -10.64
CA CYS A 99 -11.05 -3.91 -12.04
C CYS A 99 -10.62 -2.81 -13.04
N GLY A 100 -10.22 -1.62 -12.56
CA GLY A 100 -9.77 -0.52 -13.42
C GLY A 100 -10.87 0.11 -14.26
N GLN A 101 -12.12 0.08 -13.80
CA GLN A 101 -13.28 0.63 -14.53
C GLN A 101 -13.47 2.14 -14.34
N GLY A 102 -12.55 2.79 -13.62
CA GLY A 102 -12.52 4.25 -13.41
C GLY A 102 -11.12 4.83 -13.61
N TYR A 103 -10.81 5.92 -12.90
CA TYR A 103 -9.51 6.61 -13.02
C TYR A 103 -8.31 5.82 -12.46
N PHE A 104 -8.56 4.86 -11.57
CA PHE A 104 -7.52 4.07 -10.89
C PHE A 104 -7.87 2.59 -10.94
N ASN A 105 -6.86 1.75 -10.66
CA ASN A 105 -6.95 0.29 -10.75
C ASN A 105 -6.30 -0.38 -9.51
N ALA A 106 -6.12 -1.70 -9.57
CA ALA A 106 -5.52 -2.50 -8.49
C ALA A 106 -4.13 -2.01 -7.98
N THR A 107 -3.34 -1.23 -8.74
CA THR A 107 -2.08 -0.64 -8.23
C THR A 107 -2.31 0.31 -7.05
N LYS A 108 -3.53 0.83 -6.90
CA LYS A 108 -3.92 1.73 -5.81
C LYS A 108 -4.69 1.04 -4.69
N MET A 109 -4.61 -0.29 -4.64
CA MET A 109 -5.32 -1.16 -3.70
C MET A 109 -4.49 -2.37 -3.23
N SER A 110 -3.32 -2.58 -3.84
CA SER A 110 -2.41 -3.71 -3.62
C SER A 110 -0.98 -3.26 -3.81
N SER A 111 -0.07 -3.86 -3.05
CA SER A 111 1.36 -3.63 -3.21
C SER A 111 2.08 -4.70 -4.04
N ASP A 112 1.37 -5.74 -4.47
CA ASP A 112 1.95 -6.87 -5.19
C ASP A 112 2.49 -6.48 -6.57
N PHE A 113 2.12 -5.30 -7.06
CA PHE A 113 2.55 -4.75 -8.35
C PHE A 113 3.80 -3.87 -8.27
N TYR A 114 4.28 -3.56 -7.07
CA TYR A 114 5.51 -2.79 -6.88
C TYR A 114 6.75 -3.70 -6.83
N ASP A 115 7.88 -3.14 -7.26
CA ASP A 115 9.19 -3.77 -7.18
C ASP A 115 9.86 -3.46 -5.83
N GLU A 116 11.01 -4.09 -5.57
CA GLU A 116 11.79 -3.85 -4.34
C GLU A 116 12.50 -2.50 -4.34
N ARG A 117 12.56 -1.84 -5.49
CA ARG A 117 13.18 -0.53 -5.66
C ARG A 117 12.33 0.29 -6.61
N GLU A 118 12.40 1.60 -6.48
CA GLU A 118 11.77 2.51 -7.42
C GLU A 118 12.68 3.71 -7.73
N ASP A 119 12.39 4.37 -8.84
CA ASP A 119 12.97 5.67 -9.17
C ASP A 119 12.07 6.76 -8.59
N GLY A 120 12.66 7.63 -7.76
CA GLY A 120 11.96 8.76 -7.16
C GLY A 120 11.75 9.85 -8.21
N GLY A 121 10.51 10.10 -8.60
CA GLY A 121 10.18 11.21 -9.50
C GLY A 121 10.19 12.57 -8.79
N GLY A 122 10.42 13.65 -9.54
CA GLY A 122 10.24 15.02 -9.05
C GLY A 122 11.01 15.32 -7.77
N MET A 123 10.29 15.69 -6.69
CA MET A 123 10.89 16.03 -5.39
C MET A 123 11.51 14.85 -4.64
N MET A 124 11.27 13.61 -5.09
CA MET A 124 11.84 12.40 -4.51
C MET A 124 13.13 11.96 -5.24
N SER A 125 13.42 12.60 -6.38
CA SER A 125 14.59 12.31 -7.21
C SER A 125 15.91 12.55 -6.48
N SER A 126 16.89 11.72 -6.77
CA SER A 126 18.29 11.88 -6.38
C SER A 126 19.07 12.84 -7.29
N SER A 127 18.42 13.41 -8.31
CA SER A 127 19.04 14.39 -9.20
C SER A 127 19.60 15.58 -8.39
N PRO A 128 20.85 16.01 -8.63
CA PRO A 128 21.42 17.20 -7.96
C PRO A 128 20.64 18.50 -8.18
N MET A 129 19.74 18.53 -9.18
CA MET A 129 18.83 19.66 -9.41
C MET A 129 17.67 19.72 -8.40
N ASN A 130 17.39 18.64 -7.68
CA ASN A 130 16.39 18.58 -6.63
C ASN A 130 16.97 19.14 -5.32
N PRO A 131 16.38 20.18 -4.71
CA PRO A 131 16.85 20.72 -3.43
C PRO A 131 16.85 19.69 -2.28
N PHE A 132 16.09 18.61 -2.40
CA PHE A 132 15.99 17.53 -1.41
C PHE A 132 16.82 16.29 -1.78
N HIS A 133 17.67 16.36 -2.80
CA HIS A 133 18.36 15.19 -3.34
C HIS A 133 19.27 14.48 -2.33
N ASP A 134 19.67 15.11 -1.24
CA ASP A 134 20.53 14.54 -0.19
C ASP A 134 19.83 14.36 1.17
N TRP A 135 18.51 14.59 1.23
CA TRP A 135 17.66 14.41 2.42
C TRP A 135 17.22 12.95 2.59
N ASN A 136 16.61 12.63 3.74
CA ASN A 136 15.86 11.39 3.89
C ASN A 136 14.55 11.51 3.09
N ILE A 137 14.30 10.55 2.20
CA ILE A 137 13.07 10.48 1.41
C ILE A 137 12.29 9.23 1.82
N VAL A 138 11.00 9.41 2.08
CA VAL A 138 10.02 8.34 2.26
C VAL A 138 8.91 8.54 1.24
N GLU A 139 8.68 7.53 0.41
CA GLU A 139 7.54 7.46 -0.50
C GLU A 139 6.61 6.33 -0.03
N MET A 140 5.40 6.71 0.37
CA MET A 140 4.36 5.75 0.75
C MET A 140 3.41 5.55 -0.44
N LYS A 141 3.39 4.35 -1.01
CA LYS A 141 2.44 4.02 -2.09
C LYS A 141 1.04 3.90 -1.52
N TYR A 142 0.08 4.47 -2.23
CA TYR A 142 -1.30 4.48 -1.78
C TYR A 142 -1.99 3.17 -2.16
N CYS A 143 -2.44 2.41 -1.15
CA CYS A 143 -3.12 1.14 -1.37
C CYS A 143 -4.33 0.88 -0.46
N SER A 144 -4.81 1.91 0.24
CA SER A 144 -5.90 1.83 1.24
C SER A 144 -7.25 2.36 0.75
N SER A 145 -7.28 3.13 -0.35
CA SER A 145 -8.53 3.66 -0.95
C SER A 145 -9.41 4.51 -0.02
N ASP A 146 -8.85 5.02 1.08
CA ASP A 146 -9.51 5.67 2.20
C ASP A 146 -9.05 7.12 2.42
N ILE A 147 -8.37 7.73 1.43
CA ILE A 147 -7.75 9.05 1.51
C ILE A 147 -6.86 9.26 2.76
N TRP A 148 -6.22 8.19 3.26
CA TRP A 148 -5.37 8.18 4.45
C TRP A 148 -6.11 8.42 5.78
N LEU A 149 -7.39 8.05 5.87
CA LEU A 149 -8.23 8.28 7.05
C LEU A 149 -8.52 7.05 7.93
N GLY A 150 -8.35 5.81 7.43
CA GLY A 150 -8.60 4.58 8.18
C GLY A 150 -10.04 4.07 8.10
#